data_AF-A0A0N8T4C9-F1
#
_entry.id   AF-A0A0N8T4C9-F1
#
_cell.length_a   1.000
_cell.length_b   1.000
_cell.length_c   1.000
_cell.angle_alpha   90.00
_cell.angle_beta   90.00
_cell.angle_gamma   90.00
#
_symmetry.space_group_name_H-M   'P 1'
#
loop_
_entity.id
_entity.type
_entity.pdbx_description
1 polymer ?
#
loop_
_entity_poly.entity_id
_entity_poly.type
_entity_poly.pdbx_seq_one_letter_code
_entity_poly.pdbx_strand_id
1 'polypeptide(L)'
;MIDFTILQTGQNSDTALQPRDIFNSLPGKEKGKYQYPRDVQSKVWEQWHSRKSESNLVIKMNTGSGKTVVGLLILKSCLNEGKGPAVYIVPDNYLVEQVVQESRSLGLSATTDYNSHRFLQGKEILVTNIHTLVNGLSAFGVGDQGIKIRIGSLIIDDAHACLDTIEDQYTVSLPSSSESYKEVYKLLRTSLLQQSEPRVLELESYDPSIQMLAPFWAWQSSISEISKLLIKEKNEDYLRETLNN
;
A
#
# COMPACT_ATOMS: atom_id res chain seq x y z
N MET A 1 -44.03 -22.97 -24.08
CA MET A 1 -43.45 -21.67 -23.70
C MET A 1 -42.04 -21.97 -23.24
N ILE A 2 -41.02 -21.45 -23.93
CA ILE A 2 -39.61 -21.72 -23.57
C ILE A 2 -39.32 -20.97 -22.27
N ASP A 3 -38.86 -21.69 -21.26
CA ASP A 3 -38.52 -21.14 -19.95
C ASP A 3 -37.12 -20.49 -20.00
N PHE A 4 -37.09 -19.17 -20.10
CA PHE A 4 -35.85 -18.37 -20.15
C PHE A 4 -35.11 -18.30 -18.81
N THR A 5 -35.71 -18.76 -17.71
CA THR A 5 -35.05 -18.84 -16.39
C THR A 5 -33.89 -19.84 -16.41
N ILE A 6 -33.96 -20.83 -17.30
CA ILE A 6 -32.91 -21.84 -17.50
C ILE A 6 -31.70 -21.25 -18.25
N LEU A 7 -31.90 -20.22 -19.09
CA LEU A 7 -30.81 -19.55 -19.82
C LEU A 7 -30.01 -18.56 -18.95
N GLN A 8 -30.50 -18.22 -17.75
CA GLN A 8 -29.80 -17.38 -16.77
C GLN A 8 -29.02 -18.17 -15.71
N THR A 9 -28.90 -19.50 -15.87
CA THR A 9 -28.11 -20.37 -14.97
C THR A 9 -26.61 -20.39 -15.30
N GLY A 10 -26.11 -19.40 -16.04
CA GLY A 10 -24.68 -19.09 -16.00
C GLY A 10 -24.39 -18.31 -14.74
N GLN A 11 -23.49 -18.79 -13.87
CA GLN A 11 -23.05 -18.00 -12.71
C GLN A 11 -22.66 -16.59 -13.18
N ASN A 12 -23.38 -15.57 -12.73
CA ASN A 12 -23.03 -14.19 -13.02
C ASN A 12 -21.77 -13.84 -12.21
N SER A 13 -20.81 -13.16 -12.83
CA SER A 13 -19.59 -12.67 -12.17
C SER A 13 -19.87 -11.79 -10.94
N ASP A 14 -21.08 -11.25 -10.83
CA ASP A 14 -21.54 -10.43 -9.69
C ASP A 14 -22.12 -11.25 -8.53
N THR A 15 -22.36 -12.54 -8.70
CA THR A 15 -22.92 -13.42 -7.65
C THR A 15 -22.00 -14.58 -7.27
N ALA A 16 -21.08 -14.96 -8.16
CA ALA A 16 -20.12 -16.03 -7.89
C ALA A 16 -19.19 -15.65 -6.73
N LEU A 17 -18.96 -16.58 -5.80
CA LEU A 17 -18.06 -16.37 -4.65
C LEU A 17 -16.67 -16.98 -4.90
N GLN A 18 -16.58 -18.06 -5.66
CA GLN A 18 -15.30 -18.68 -5.99
C GLN A 18 -14.56 -17.81 -7.01
N PRO A 19 -13.34 -17.32 -6.74
CA PRO A 19 -12.64 -16.41 -7.67
C PRO A 19 -12.41 -17.02 -9.07
N ARG A 20 -12.24 -18.35 -9.16
CA ARG A 20 -12.13 -19.06 -10.44
C ARG A 20 -13.43 -18.96 -11.26
N ASP A 21 -14.58 -19.06 -10.61
CA ASP A 21 -15.88 -18.97 -11.28
C ASP A 21 -16.16 -17.53 -11.71
N ILE A 22 -15.79 -16.55 -10.88
CA ILE A 22 -15.79 -15.12 -11.24
C ILE A 22 -14.92 -14.91 -12.48
N PHE A 23 -13.67 -15.39 -12.47
CA PHE A 23 -12.76 -15.26 -13.62
C PHE A 23 -13.39 -15.78 -14.91
N ASN A 24 -14.02 -16.96 -14.85
CA ASN A 24 -14.61 -17.59 -16.03
C ASN A 24 -15.83 -16.83 -16.56
N SER A 25 -16.61 -16.21 -15.68
CA SER A 25 -17.86 -15.49 -16.00
C SER A 25 -17.67 -14.02 -16.36
N LEU A 26 -16.46 -13.45 -16.24
CA LEU A 26 -16.22 -12.04 -16.56
C LEU A 26 -16.52 -11.72 -18.04
N PRO A 27 -17.46 -10.79 -18.32
CA PRO A 27 -17.93 -10.53 -19.68
C PRO A 27 -16.96 -9.68 -20.52
N GLY A 28 -16.06 -8.93 -19.87
CA GLY A 28 -15.20 -7.91 -20.50
C GLY A 28 -13.73 -8.31 -20.67
N LYS A 29 -13.37 -9.60 -20.56
CA LYS A 29 -11.98 -10.03 -20.65
C LYS A 29 -11.39 -9.72 -22.02
N GLU A 30 -10.22 -9.09 -22.01
CA GLU A 30 -9.44 -8.81 -23.21
C GLU A 30 -9.12 -10.11 -23.95
N LYS A 31 -9.49 -10.15 -25.24
CA LYS A 31 -9.33 -11.34 -26.08
C LYS A 31 -7.85 -11.69 -26.22
N GLY A 32 -7.50 -12.94 -25.95
CA GLY A 32 -6.13 -13.45 -26.08
C GLY A 32 -5.28 -13.32 -24.80
N LYS A 33 -5.61 -12.41 -23.88
CA LYS A 33 -4.83 -12.19 -22.65
C LYS A 33 -5.29 -13.08 -21.48
N TYR A 34 -6.60 -13.27 -21.31
CA TYR A 34 -7.20 -13.99 -20.16
C TYR A 34 -8.11 -15.15 -20.57
N GLN A 35 -7.64 -16.01 -21.47
CA GLN A 35 -8.44 -17.14 -21.94
C GLN A 35 -8.70 -18.16 -20.83
N TYR A 36 -7.67 -18.48 -20.04
CA TYR A 36 -7.76 -19.47 -18.96
C TYR A 36 -6.96 -19.00 -17.73
N PRO A 37 -7.43 -19.31 -16.52
CA PRO A 37 -6.64 -19.06 -15.32
C PRO A 37 -5.44 -20.00 -15.30
N ARG A 38 -4.29 -19.51 -14.86
CA ARG A 38 -3.10 -20.35 -14.67
C ARG A 38 -3.31 -21.29 -13.48
N ASP A 39 -2.69 -22.46 -13.49
CA ASP A 39 -2.82 -23.44 -12.41
C ASP A 39 -2.45 -22.87 -11.03
N VAL A 40 -1.37 -22.08 -10.99
CA VAL A 40 -0.92 -21.39 -9.77
C VAL A 40 -1.99 -20.44 -9.24
N GLN A 41 -2.66 -19.68 -10.11
CA GLN A 41 -3.73 -18.76 -9.70
C GLN A 41 -4.91 -19.52 -9.12
N SER A 42 -5.30 -20.61 -9.79
CA SER A 42 -6.42 -21.46 -9.36
C SER A 42 -6.20 -22.08 -7.99
N LYS A 43 -4.99 -22.61 -7.76
CA LYS A 43 -4.60 -23.18 -6.47
C LYS A 43 -4.61 -22.14 -5.35
N VAL A 44 -4.15 -20.92 -5.63
CA VAL A 44 -4.17 -19.83 -4.64
C VAL A 44 -5.62 -19.42 -4.32
N TRP A 45 -6.49 -19.30 -5.32
CA TRP A 45 -7.89 -18.97 -5.10
C TRP A 45 -8.62 -20.03 -4.27
N GLU A 46 -8.38 -21.30 -4.52
CA GLU A 46 -8.98 -22.40 -3.75
C GLU A 46 -8.52 -22.38 -2.28
N GLN A 47 -7.21 -22.20 -2.06
CA GLN A 47 -6.67 -22.10 -0.70
C GLN A 47 -7.17 -20.86 0.05
N TRP A 48 -7.24 -19.71 -0.63
CA TRP A 48 -7.80 -18.50 -0.04
C TRP A 48 -9.29 -18.67 0.26
N HIS A 49 -10.08 -19.22 -0.66
CA HIS A 49 -11.52 -19.35 -0.49
C HIS A 49 -11.89 -20.30 0.64
N SER A 50 -11.11 -21.37 0.88
CA SER A 50 -11.33 -22.26 2.04
C SER A 50 -11.06 -21.58 3.39
N ARG A 51 -10.34 -20.45 3.38
CA ARG A 51 -9.93 -19.68 4.56
C ARG A 51 -10.54 -18.27 4.62
N LYS A 52 -11.47 -17.93 3.73
CA LYS A 52 -12.02 -16.56 3.55
C LYS A 52 -12.79 -15.99 4.76
N SER A 53 -13.05 -16.80 5.78
CA SER A 53 -13.62 -16.38 7.07
C SER A 53 -12.56 -15.84 8.04
N GLU A 54 -11.28 -16.11 7.80
CA GLU A 54 -10.18 -15.55 8.59
C GLU A 54 -10.04 -14.04 8.33
N SER A 55 -9.72 -13.29 9.38
CA SER A 55 -9.60 -11.82 9.30
C SER A 55 -8.35 -11.36 8.55
N ASN A 56 -7.23 -12.09 8.67
CA ASN A 56 -5.96 -11.74 8.06
C ASN A 56 -5.33 -12.98 7.42
N LEU A 57 -4.88 -12.84 6.17
CA LEU A 57 -4.26 -13.90 5.41
C LEU A 57 -3.02 -13.38 4.67
N VAL A 58 -1.98 -14.22 4.62
CA VAL A 58 -0.79 -13.96 3.81
C VAL A 58 -0.84 -14.85 2.58
N ILE A 59 -0.78 -14.23 1.39
CA ILE A 59 -0.74 -14.93 0.11
C ILE A 59 0.66 -14.84 -0.46
N LYS A 60 1.38 -15.96 -0.48
CA LYS A 60 2.72 -16.05 -1.07
C LYS A 60 2.64 -16.55 -2.50
N MET A 61 3.14 -15.75 -3.44
CA MET A 61 3.20 -16.09 -4.86
C MET A 61 4.53 -15.66 -5.47
N ASN A 62 5.05 -16.42 -6.43
CA ASN A 62 6.25 -16.04 -7.17
C ASN A 62 6.01 -14.83 -8.08
N THR A 63 7.05 -14.10 -8.44
CA THR A 63 6.99 -13.01 -9.42
C THR A 63 6.51 -13.54 -10.78
N GLY A 64 5.78 -12.71 -11.54
CA GLY A 64 5.23 -13.10 -12.85
C GLY A 64 4.07 -14.11 -12.80
N SER A 65 3.66 -14.59 -11.63
CA SER A 65 2.55 -15.56 -11.47
C SER A 65 1.15 -14.94 -11.57
N GLY A 66 1.06 -13.62 -11.80
CA GLY A 66 -0.20 -12.88 -11.92
C GLY A 66 -0.84 -12.56 -10.56
N LYS A 67 -0.06 -12.04 -9.61
CA LYS A 67 -0.52 -11.60 -8.27
C LYS A 67 -1.68 -10.61 -8.35
N THR A 68 -1.58 -9.64 -9.25
CA THR A 68 -2.62 -8.62 -9.48
C THR A 68 -3.96 -9.23 -9.87
N VAL A 69 -3.98 -10.14 -10.85
CA VAL A 69 -5.20 -10.85 -11.26
C VAL A 69 -5.80 -11.63 -10.08
N VAL A 70 -4.93 -12.29 -9.28
CA VAL A 70 -5.37 -13.02 -8.10
C VAL A 70 -6.04 -12.11 -7.08
N GLY A 71 -5.38 -11.00 -6.74
CA GLY A 71 -5.88 -10.07 -5.74
C GLY A 71 -7.16 -9.37 -6.18
N LEU A 72 -7.25 -8.90 -7.43
CA LEU A 72 -8.46 -8.27 -7.97
C LEU A 72 -9.68 -9.20 -7.91
N LEU A 73 -9.50 -10.50 -8.18
CA LEU A 73 -10.59 -11.47 -8.11
C LEU A 73 -10.96 -11.87 -6.69
N ILE A 74 -10.00 -11.88 -5.77
CA ILE A 74 -10.28 -12.01 -4.34
C ILE A 74 -11.14 -10.83 -3.86
N LEU A 75 -10.75 -9.60 -4.19
CA LEU A 75 -11.55 -8.42 -3.83
C LEU A 75 -12.94 -8.45 -4.48
N LYS A 76 -13.05 -8.88 -5.74
CA LYS A 76 -14.35 -9.06 -6.39
C LYS A 76 -15.22 -10.11 -5.68
N SER A 77 -14.63 -11.23 -5.26
CA SER A 77 -15.30 -12.23 -4.43
C SER A 77 -15.81 -11.64 -3.11
N CYS A 78 -14.99 -10.84 -2.43
CA CYS A 78 -15.41 -10.13 -1.22
C CYS A 78 -16.56 -9.15 -1.46
N LEU A 79 -16.53 -8.39 -2.56
CA LEU A 79 -17.63 -7.50 -2.93
C LEU A 79 -18.94 -8.27 -3.16
N ASN A 80 -18.87 -9.41 -3.85
CA ASN A 80 -20.03 -10.28 -4.08
C ASN A 80 -20.58 -10.89 -2.77
N GLU A 81 -19.72 -11.07 -1.76
CA GLU A 81 -20.11 -11.51 -0.41
C GLU A 81 -20.64 -10.36 0.48
N GLY A 82 -20.69 -9.13 -0.03
CA GLY A 82 -21.12 -7.95 0.72
C GLY A 82 -20.08 -7.40 1.69
N LYS A 83 -18.81 -7.82 1.56
CA LYS A 83 -17.66 -7.36 2.38
C LYS A 83 -16.97 -6.14 1.75
N GLY A 84 -17.75 -5.23 1.15
CA GLY A 84 -17.26 -3.94 0.63
C GLY A 84 -17.28 -2.84 1.70
N PRO A 85 -16.72 -1.65 1.41
CA PRO A 85 -15.89 -1.30 0.24
C PRO A 85 -14.57 -2.11 0.17
N ALA A 86 -14.08 -2.35 -1.05
CA ALA A 86 -12.89 -3.17 -1.32
C ALA A 86 -11.75 -2.31 -1.88
N VAL A 87 -10.55 -2.47 -1.31
CA VAL A 87 -9.38 -1.64 -1.62
C VAL A 87 -8.18 -2.51 -2.00
N TYR A 88 -7.52 -2.15 -3.10
CA TYR A 88 -6.24 -2.71 -3.55
C TYR A 88 -5.15 -1.66 -3.36
N ILE A 89 -4.18 -1.97 -2.51
CA ILE A 89 -3.05 -1.11 -2.18
C ILE A 89 -1.79 -1.57 -2.90
N VAL A 90 -1.04 -0.62 -3.44
CA VAL A 90 0.29 -0.80 -4.02
C VAL A 90 1.28 0.21 -3.43
N PRO A 91 2.60 0.02 -3.64
CA PRO A 91 3.61 0.96 -3.17
C PRO A 91 3.45 2.39 -3.74
N ASP A 92 3.32 2.54 -5.06
CA ASP A 92 3.42 3.84 -5.73
C ASP A 92 2.32 4.10 -6.78
N ASN A 93 2.26 5.33 -7.29
CA ASN A 93 1.27 5.76 -8.29
C ASN A 93 1.44 5.08 -9.65
N TYR A 94 2.65 4.69 -10.04
CA TYR A 94 2.88 4.00 -11.30
C TYR A 94 2.24 2.60 -11.26
N LEU A 95 2.39 1.90 -10.14
CA LEU A 95 1.73 0.62 -9.90
C LEU A 95 0.21 0.78 -9.81
N VAL A 96 -0.31 1.91 -9.31
CA VAL A 96 -1.77 2.19 -9.32
C VAL A 96 -2.30 2.16 -10.75
N GLU A 97 -1.65 2.88 -11.66
CA GLU A 97 -2.04 2.93 -13.07
C GLU A 97 -2.01 1.54 -13.72
N GLN A 98 -0.97 0.74 -13.43
CA GLN A 98 -0.84 -0.62 -13.94
C GLN A 98 -1.98 -1.52 -13.46
N VAL A 99 -2.33 -1.47 -12.17
CA VAL A 99 -3.42 -2.28 -11.61
C VAL A 99 -4.78 -1.84 -12.17
N VAL A 100 -5.00 -0.52 -12.34
CA VAL A 100 -6.22 0.00 -12.98
C VAL A 100 -6.33 -0.49 -14.42
N GLN A 101 -5.24 -0.44 -15.19
CA GLN A 101 -5.23 -0.97 -16.56
C GLN A 101 -5.51 -2.48 -16.59
N GLU A 102 -4.86 -3.25 -15.71
CA GLU A 102 -5.06 -4.71 -15.60
C GLU A 102 -6.51 -5.05 -15.22
N SER A 103 -7.13 -4.29 -14.31
CA SER A 103 -8.53 -4.45 -13.95
C SER A 103 -9.47 -4.21 -15.12
N ARG A 104 -9.21 -3.18 -15.94
CA ARG A 104 -9.98 -2.88 -17.15
C ARG A 104 -9.83 -4.00 -18.18
N SER A 105 -8.61 -4.49 -18.40
CA SER A 105 -8.35 -5.62 -19.30
C SER A 105 -9.01 -6.92 -18.83
N LEU A 106 -9.19 -7.12 -17.51
CA LEU A 106 -9.97 -8.22 -16.95
C LEU A 106 -11.50 -8.03 -17.09
N GLY A 107 -11.97 -6.81 -17.33
CA GLY A 107 -13.38 -6.46 -17.32
C GLY A 107 -13.94 -6.22 -15.91
N LEU A 108 -13.09 -5.85 -14.95
CA LEU A 108 -13.47 -5.43 -13.60
C LEU A 108 -13.58 -3.91 -13.52
N SER A 109 -14.52 -3.44 -12.69
CA SER A 109 -14.72 -2.01 -12.44
C SER A 109 -13.82 -1.56 -11.29
N ALA A 110 -12.89 -0.66 -11.59
CA ALA A 110 -11.98 -0.09 -10.62
C ALA A 110 -11.88 1.43 -10.77
N THR A 111 -11.61 2.10 -9.66
CA THR A 111 -11.47 3.56 -9.57
C THR A 111 -10.24 3.91 -8.75
N THR A 112 -9.67 5.09 -8.97
CA THR A 112 -8.67 5.71 -8.08
C THR A 112 -9.29 6.79 -7.18
N ASP A 113 -10.56 7.13 -7.41
CA ASP A 113 -11.31 8.10 -6.60
C ASP A 113 -12.01 7.42 -5.43
N TYR A 114 -11.49 7.67 -4.21
CA TYR A 114 -12.08 7.18 -2.97
C TYR A 114 -13.44 7.81 -2.65
N ASN A 115 -13.85 8.89 -3.34
CA ASN A 115 -15.19 9.48 -3.23
C ASN A 115 -16.19 8.91 -4.23
N SER A 116 -15.78 7.96 -5.08
CA SER A 116 -16.68 7.33 -6.04
C SER A 116 -17.87 6.69 -5.31
N HIS A 117 -19.08 7.13 -5.68
CA HIS A 117 -20.32 6.57 -5.15
C HIS A 117 -20.42 5.07 -5.41
N ARG A 118 -19.87 4.59 -6.52
CA ARG A 118 -19.89 3.16 -6.85
C ARG A 118 -18.93 2.37 -5.98
N PHE A 119 -17.75 2.91 -5.67
CA PHE A 119 -16.82 2.33 -4.70
C PHE A 119 -17.44 2.26 -3.30
N LEU A 120 -18.02 3.37 -2.82
CA LEU A 120 -18.67 3.43 -1.51
C LEU A 120 -19.86 2.45 -1.39
N GLN A 121 -20.51 2.14 -2.51
CA GLN A 121 -21.57 1.12 -2.61
C GLN A 121 -21.05 -0.32 -2.82
N GLY A 122 -19.74 -0.55 -2.84
CA GLY A 122 -19.14 -1.87 -3.08
C GLY A 122 -19.30 -2.40 -4.52
N LYS A 123 -19.50 -1.51 -5.49
CA LYS A 123 -19.66 -1.85 -6.92
C LYS A 123 -18.37 -1.72 -7.73
N GLU A 124 -17.33 -1.12 -7.15
CA GLU A 124 -16.01 -0.96 -7.76
C GLU A 124 -14.92 -1.20 -6.73
N ILE A 125 -13.76 -1.64 -7.20
CA ILE A 125 -12.55 -1.75 -6.39
C ILE A 125 -11.82 -0.40 -6.42
N LEU A 126 -11.50 0.14 -5.25
CA LEU A 126 -10.58 1.26 -5.19
C LEU A 126 -9.15 0.75 -5.32
N VAL A 127 -8.38 1.33 -6.24
CA VAL A 127 -6.95 1.07 -6.39
C VAL A 127 -6.23 2.34 -5.98
N THR A 128 -5.34 2.23 -5.00
CA THR A 128 -4.60 3.38 -4.47
C THR A 128 -3.26 2.94 -3.92
N ASN A 129 -2.40 3.90 -3.55
CA ASN A 129 -1.09 3.61 -2.99
C ASN A 129 -1.12 3.57 -1.45
N ILE A 130 -0.04 3.08 -0.85
CA ILE A 130 0.08 2.94 0.60
C ILE A 130 0.00 4.27 1.35
N HIS A 131 0.47 5.37 0.76
CA HIS A 131 0.41 6.71 1.38
C HIS A 131 -1.02 7.13 1.74
N THR A 132 -2.00 6.76 0.90
CA THR A 132 -3.41 7.08 1.17
C THR A 132 -4.00 6.32 2.36
N LEU A 133 -3.38 5.22 2.77
CA LEU A 133 -3.78 4.45 3.95
C LEU A 133 -3.15 5.04 5.23
N VAL A 134 -1.89 5.47 5.16
CA VAL A 134 -1.05 5.78 6.34
C VAL A 134 -0.81 7.26 6.64
N ASN A 135 -1.38 8.22 5.89
CA ASN A 135 -1.19 9.65 6.15
C ASN A 135 -2.16 10.23 7.20
N GLY A 136 -1.78 11.31 7.88
CA GLY A 136 -2.57 11.97 8.94
C GLY A 136 -3.94 12.50 8.49
N LEU A 137 -4.13 12.64 7.18
CA LEU A 137 -5.35 13.05 6.47
C LEU A 137 -6.04 11.87 5.74
N SER A 138 -5.71 10.63 6.09
CA SER A 138 -6.20 9.42 5.41
C SER A 138 -7.71 9.44 5.25
N ALA A 139 -8.16 9.20 4.02
CA ALA A 139 -9.57 9.03 3.67
C ALA A 139 -10.19 7.79 4.35
N PHE A 140 -9.36 6.95 4.99
CA PHE A 140 -9.75 5.78 5.75
C PHE A 140 -9.69 5.98 7.27
N GLY A 141 -9.29 7.18 7.70
CA GLY A 141 -9.40 7.66 9.08
C GLY A 141 -8.22 7.31 9.97
N VAL A 142 -7.37 8.30 10.24
CA VAL A 142 -6.40 8.28 11.37
C VAL A 142 -6.48 9.54 12.23
N GLY A 143 -7.25 10.56 11.84
CA GLY A 143 -7.40 11.84 12.55
C GLY A 143 -8.82 12.16 13.05
N ASP A 144 -8.93 13.27 13.78
CA ASP A 144 -10.21 13.82 14.27
C ASP A 144 -11.02 14.54 13.18
N GLN A 145 -10.40 14.80 12.03
CA GLN A 145 -10.94 15.51 10.87
C GLN A 145 -10.83 14.60 9.62
N GLY A 146 -11.71 14.79 8.63
CA GLY A 146 -11.67 14.06 7.35
C GLY A 146 -12.70 12.94 7.18
N ILE A 147 -12.75 12.36 5.97
CA ILE A 147 -13.66 11.26 5.63
C ILE A 147 -13.15 9.98 6.30
N LYS A 148 -14.04 9.20 6.91
CA LYS A 148 -13.72 7.91 7.55
C LYS A 148 -14.40 6.77 6.80
N ILE A 149 -13.80 6.34 5.70
CA ILE A 149 -14.32 5.22 4.91
C ILE A 149 -13.97 3.91 5.63
N ARG A 150 -14.97 3.21 6.16
CA ARG A 150 -14.78 1.89 6.76
C ARG A 150 -14.54 0.85 5.66
N ILE A 151 -13.30 0.40 5.51
CA ILE A 151 -12.92 -0.63 4.55
C ILE A 151 -13.49 -1.99 5.01
N GLY A 152 -14.14 -2.72 4.10
CA GLY A 152 -14.63 -4.07 4.34
C GLY A 152 -13.62 -5.15 3.95
N SER A 153 -12.86 -4.92 2.88
CA SER A 153 -11.81 -5.84 2.40
C SER A 153 -10.61 -5.08 1.84
N LEU A 154 -9.41 -5.56 2.16
CA LEU A 154 -8.15 -4.92 1.79
C LEU A 154 -7.18 -5.96 1.24
N ILE A 155 -6.52 -5.63 0.13
CA ILE A 155 -5.31 -6.31 -0.33
C ILE A 155 -4.18 -5.30 -0.34
N ILE A 156 -3.04 -5.70 0.24
CA ILE A 156 -1.77 -4.99 0.13
C ILE A 156 -0.87 -5.82 -0.77
N ASP A 157 -0.63 -5.34 -1.99
CA ASP A 157 0.29 -5.97 -2.93
C ASP A 157 1.71 -5.51 -2.63
N ASP A 158 2.66 -6.44 -2.78
CA ASP A 158 4.05 -6.25 -2.37
C ASP A 158 4.22 -5.56 -1.01
N ALA A 159 3.79 -6.23 0.06
CA ALA A 159 3.83 -5.69 1.41
C ALA A 159 5.24 -5.25 1.87
N HIS A 160 6.31 -5.82 1.30
CA HIS A 160 7.69 -5.39 1.62
C HIS A 160 7.96 -4.03 0.99
N ALA A 161 7.70 -3.86 -0.30
CA ALA A 161 7.85 -2.56 -0.97
C ALA A 161 6.92 -1.48 -0.38
N CYS A 162 5.71 -1.85 0.06
CA CYS A 162 4.83 -0.93 0.79
C CYS A 162 5.44 -0.49 2.12
N LEU A 163 6.12 -1.38 2.85
CA LEU A 163 6.79 -1.04 4.10
C LEU A 163 7.96 -0.08 3.84
N ASP A 164 8.81 -0.38 2.86
CA ASP A 164 9.91 0.50 2.46
C ASP A 164 9.40 1.91 2.10
N THR A 165 8.27 1.97 1.36
CA THR A 165 7.62 3.24 0.99
C THR A 165 7.10 4.03 2.21
N ILE A 166 6.59 3.33 3.23
CA ILE A 166 6.17 3.95 4.49
C ILE A 166 7.41 4.48 5.24
N GLU A 167 8.47 3.68 5.33
CA GLU A 167 9.72 4.08 5.99
C GLU A 167 10.31 5.34 5.34
N ASP A 168 10.33 5.40 4.00
CA ASP A 168 10.75 6.59 3.25
C ASP A 168 9.88 7.81 3.57
N GLN A 169 8.55 7.64 3.61
CA GLN A 169 7.60 8.73 3.92
C GLN A 169 7.85 9.34 5.31
N TYR A 170 8.22 8.52 6.29
CA TYR A 170 8.50 8.95 7.66
C TYR A 170 10.00 9.25 7.91
N THR A 171 10.82 9.23 6.87
CA THR A 171 12.25 9.55 6.96
C THR A 171 12.51 11.01 6.64
N VAL A 172 13.08 11.73 7.60
CA VAL A 172 13.56 13.10 7.42
C VAL A 172 15.03 13.08 6.99
N SER A 173 15.31 13.63 5.81
CA SER A 173 16.67 13.81 5.30
C SER A 173 17.16 15.24 5.49
N LEU A 174 18.20 15.43 6.28
CA LEU A 174 18.81 16.74 6.52
C LEU A 174 20.12 16.87 5.73
N PRO A 175 20.24 17.84 4.79
CA PRO A 175 21.50 18.12 4.12
C PRO A 175 22.57 18.53 5.14
N SER A 176 23.82 18.10 4.96
CA SER A 176 24.93 18.44 5.87
C SER A 176 25.19 19.96 5.98
N SER A 177 24.79 20.73 4.97
CA SER A 177 24.85 22.19 4.96
C SER A 177 23.77 22.87 5.80
N SER A 178 22.68 22.16 6.14
CA SER A 178 21.55 22.72 6.88
C SER A 178 21.91 23.00 8.34
N GLU A 179 21.26 23.99 8.94
CA GLU A 179 21.48 24.32 10.35
C GLU A 179 20.83 23.26 11.26
N SER A 180 19.66 22.73 10.89
CA SER A 180 19.06 21.55 11.54
C SER A 180 20.03 20.37 11.63
N TYR A 181 20.75 20.03 10.54
CA TYR A 181 21.71 18.92 10.57
C TYR A 181 22.78 19.14 11.63
N LYS A 182 23.39 20.34 11.66
CA LYS A 182 24.47 20.66 12.60
C LYS A 182 24.00 20.58 14.05
N GLU A 183 22.82 21.11 14.34
CA GLU A 183 22.25 21.09 15.69
C GLU A 183 21.85 19.66 16.11
N VAL A 184 21.23 18.87 15.22
CA VAL A 184 20.92 17.46 15.49
C VAL A 184 22.19 16.64 15.69
N TYR A 185 23.19 16.84 14.83
CA TYR A 185 24.49 16.18 14.95
C TYR A 185 25.16 16.50 16.29
N LYS A 186 25.16 17.77 16.70
CA LYS A 186 25.72 18.22 17.99
C LYS A 186 25.06 17.54 19.19
N LEU A 187 23.75 17.34 19.17
CA LEU A 187 23.02 16.61 20.21
C LEU A 187 23.47 15.15 20.31
N LEU A 188 23.70 14.50 19.17
CA LEU A 188 24.04 13.07 19.10
C LEU A 188 25.55 12.78 19.15
N ARG A 189 26.39 13.79 18.92
CA ARG A 189 27.85 13.65 18.75
C ARG A 189 28.52 12.91 19.89
N THR A 190 28.18 13.23 21.14
CA THR A 190 28.77 12.57 22.31
C THR A 190 28.49 11.07 22.31
N SER A 191 27.27 10.66 21.96
CA SER A 191 26.90 9.25 21.89
C SER A 191 27.53 8.55 20.69
N LEU A 192 27.70 9.23 19.56
CA LEU A 192 28.43 8.71 18.40
C LEU A 192 29.92 8.50 18.71
N LEU A 193 30.55 9.42 19.45
CA LEU A 193 31.94 9.27 19.91
C LEU A 193 32.12 8.06 20.83
N GLN A 194 31.18 7.85 21.76
CA GLN A 194 31.18 6.67 22.63
C GLN A 194 31.02 5.37 21.84
N GLN A 195 30.30 5.40 20.72
CA GLN A 195 30.16 4.26 19.82
C GLN A 195 31.45 4.00 19.03
N SER A 196 32.04 5.03 18.41
CA SER A 196 33.31 4.93 17.69
C SER A 196 33.90 6.32 17.40
N GLU A 197 34.92 6.70 18.16
CA GLU A 197 35.67 7.94 17.93
C GLU A 197 36.34 8.01 16.54
N PRO A 198 37.04 6.97 16.05
CA PRO A 198 37.65 7.02 14.71
C PRO A 198 36.63 7.31 13.61
N ARG A 199 35.44 6.69 13.65
CA ARG A 199 34.39 6.92 12.65
C ARG A 199 33.80 8.31 12.71
N VAL A 200 33.70 8.91 13.90
CA VAL A 200 33.26 10.30 14.04
C VAL A 200 34.27 11.26 13.40
N LEU A 201 35.57 11.03 13.61
CA LEU A 201 36.62 11.85 12.98
C LEU A 201 36.61 11.71 11.46
N GLU A 202 36.39 10.50 10.93
CA GLU A 202 36.24 10.26 9.49
C GLU A 202 34.97 10.95 8.94
N LEU A 203 33.85 10.88 9.66
CA LEU A 203 32.60 11.57 9.30
C LEU A 203 32.77 13.10 9.25
N GLU A 204 33.47 13.68 10.24
CA GLU A 204 33.78 15.12 10.28
C GLU A 204 34.76 15.57 9.20
N SER A 205 35.55 14.63 8.64
CA SER A 205 36.40 14.89 7.48
C SER A 205 35.64 14.85 6.14
N TYR A 206 34.31 14.74 6.18
CA TYR A 206 33.40 14.65 5.04
C TYR A 206 33.71 13.48 4.09
N ASP A 207 34.17 12.35 4.62
CA ASP A 207 34.23 11.12 3.84
C ASP A 207 32.80 10.61 3.57
N PRO A 208 32.30 10.65 2.31
CA PRO A 208 30.94 10.28 1.98
C PRO A 208 30.68 8.76 2.10
N SER A 209 31.73 7.95 2.30
CA SER A 209 31.60 6.50 2.48
C SER A 209 31.25 6.10 3.92
N ILE A 210 31.34 7.04 4.87
CA ILE A 210 31.11 6.76 6.29
C ILE A 210 29.62 6.92 6.63
N GLN A 211 29.06 5.84 7.19
CA GLN A 211 27.71 5.82 7.74
C GLN A 211 27.77 5.42 9.21
N MET A 212 27.11 6.21 10.05
CA MET A 212 26.95 5.94 11.47
C MET A 212 25.48 5.98 11.84
N LEU A 213 25.03 4.97 12.58
CA LEU A 213 23.70 4.94 13.16
C LEU A 213 23.73 5.55 14.55
N ALA A 214 22.84 6.50 14.81
CA ALA A 214 22.65 7.04 16.15
C ALA A 214 22.18 5.93 17.10
N PRO A 215 22.79 5.78 18.28
CA PRO A 215 22.32 4.81 19.26
C PRO A 215 20.86 5.10 19.68
N PHE A 216 20.06 4.04 19.78
CA PHE A 216 18.62 4.16 20.07
C PHE A 216 18.32 5.03 21.30
N TRP A 217 19.06 4.84 22.40
CA TRP A 217 18.86 5.61 23.63
C TRP A 217 19.19 7.10 23.48
N ALA A 218 20.21 7.44 22.68
CA ALA A 218 20.60 8.82 22.42
C ALA A 218 19.56 9.55 21.57
N TRP A 219 18.99 8.82 20.59
CA TRP A 219 17.85 9.29 19.83
C TRP A 219 16.63 9.51 20.73
N GLN A 220 16.27 8.51 21.53
CA GLN A 220 15.11 8.57 22.43
C GLN A 220 15.21 9.72 23.43
N SER A 221 16.39 9.97 24.02
CA SER A 221 16.57 11.06 24.97
C SER A 221 16.53 12.44 24.33
N SER A 222 16.86 12.56 23.04
CA SER A 222 16.99 13.84 22.31
C SER A 222 15.78 14.16 21.44
N ILE A 223 14.76 13.28 21.40
CA ILE A 223 13.64 13.40 20.46
C ILE A 223 12.85 14.70 20.62
N SER A 224 12.74 15.21 21.85
CA SER A 224 12.03 16.46 22.14
C SER A 224 12.80 17.68 21.61
N GLU A 225 14.12 17.75 21.81
CA GLU A 225 14.95 18.80 21.24
C GLU A 225 14.98 18.74 19.71
N ILE A 226 15.20 17.54 19.15
CA ILE A 226 15.22 17.32 17.70
C ILE A 226 13.89 17.77 17.07
N SER A 227 12.76 17.39 17.67
CA SER A 227 11.44 17.81 17.17
C SER A 227 11.27 19.34 17.16
N LYS A 228 11.77 20.05 18.19
CA LYS A 228 11.72 21.53 18.23
C LYS A 228 12.59 22.15 17.13
N LEU A 229 13.76 21.58 16.86
CA LEU A 229 14.63 22.03 15.77
C LEU A 229 13.93 21.86 14.41
N LEU A 230 13.35 20.69 14.15
CA LEU A 230 12.62 20.41 12.91
C LEU A 230 11.41 21.33 12.71
N ILE A 231 10.65 21.62 13.78
CA ILE A 231 9.49 22.54 13.71
C ILE A 231 9.93 23.98 13.38
N LYS A 232 11.10 24.42 13.87
CA LYS A 232 11.63 25.75 13.61
C LYS A 232 11.93 25.97 12.12
N GLU A 233 12.35 24.91 11.43
CA GLU A 233 12.70 24.92 10.00
C GLU A 233 11.63 24.27 9.11
N LYS A 234 10.41 24.08 9.60
CA LYS A 234 9.33 23.37 8.89
C LYS A 234 8.98 23.89 7.49
N ASN A 235 9.40 25.11 7.15
CA ASN A 235 9.12 25.76 5.87
C ASN A 235 10.26 25.58 4.85
N GLU A 236 11.40 25.02 5.26
CA GLU A 236 12.51 24.71 4.36
C GLU A 236 12.13 23.56 3.42
N ASP A 237 12.55 23.66 2.15
CA ASP A 237 12.10 22.73 1.10
C ASP A 237 12.46 21.25 1.41
N TYR A 238 13.60 21.00 2.07
CA TYR A 238 14.05 19.65 2.47
C TYR A 238 13.27 19.05 3.66
N LEU A 239 12.48 19.85 4.38
CA LEU A 239 11.59 19.39 5.45
C LEU A 239 10.12 19.42 5.06
N ARG A 240 9.78 20.23 4.05
CA ARG A 240 8.41 20.50 3.63
C ARG A 240 7.72 19.27 3.05
N GLU A 241 8.43 18.39 2.37
CA GLU A 241 7.88 17.16 1.79
C GLU A 241 7.64 16.07 2.85
N THR A 242 8.49 15.99 3.89
CA THR A 242 8.36 14.98 4.95
C THR A 242 7.37 15.38 6.05
N LEU A 243 7.29 16.67 6.40
CA LEU A 243 6.47 17.14 7.54
C LEU A 243 5.02 17.50 7.19
N ASN A 244 4.67 17.62 5.90
CA ASN A 244 3.31 17.95 5.45
C ASN A 244 2.50 16.73 4.96
N ASN A 245 3.04 15.52 5.09
CA ASN A 245 2.35 14.25 4.83
C ASN A 245 1.79 13.65 6.14
#